data_AF-A0A662T486-F1
#
_entry.id   AF-A0A662T486-F1
#
_cell.length_a   1.000
_cell.length_b   1.000
_cell.length_c   1.000
_cell.angle_alpha   90.00
_cell.angle_beta   90.00
_cell.angle_gamma   90.00
#
_symmetry.space_group_name_H-M   'P 1'
#
loop_
_entity.id
_entity.type
_entity.pdbx_description
1 polymer ?
#
loop_
_entity_poly.entity_id
_entity_poly.type
_entity_poly.pdbx_seq_one_letter_code
_entity_poly.pdbx_strand_id
1 'polypeptide(L)'
;MVRKIIVKTILNKHRRDSWFLDDYSLNPYEACAFNCVFCYIRGSKYGRNMQKSLSVKVNACRLLEKEISVRMKREEYGFIIISSSTEAWQRIEEKYKLTRRMLKIIARYKFPVHVLTKSTLVLRDLDVLKEIDRNAFIPQDLRGRINHGVFMTFSLSTLDEHVSKIFEPNAPTPAERLEAMKECRKKGFLTGVAYIPVLPFISDSYEELDEMIKTAKEFGAHYVFVGALTLFGACKEIYTAVLKKHFPELLPKYRRLFRIFNQPSK
;
A
#
# COMPACT_ATOMS: atom_id res chain seq x y z
N MET A 1 -2.78 -23.48 -3.41
CA MET A 1 -1.65 -23.78 -2.49
C MET A 1 -0.68 -22.60 -2.49
N VAL A 2 -0.25 -22.08 -1.33
CA VAL A 2 0.70 -20.95 -1.24
C VAL A 2 2.12 -21.48 -1.42
N ARG A 3 2.89 -20.90 -2.36
CA ARG A 3 4.28 -21.31 -2.61
C ARG A 3 5.21 -20.74 -1.54
N LYS A 4 6.16 -21.55 -1.09
CA LYS A 4 7.25 -21.11 -0.21
C LYS A 4 8.46 -20.81 -1.08
N ILE A 5 9.00 -19.59 -1.01
CA ILE A 5 10.14 -19.15 -1.81
C ILE A 5 11.27 -18.61 -0.95
N ILE A 6 12.49 -18.71 -1.46
CA ILE A 6 13.69 -18.13 -0.86
C ILE A 6 14.12 -16.95 -1.75
N VAL A 7 14.37 -15.81 -1.13
CA VAL A 7 14.81 -14.59 -1.84
C VAL A 7 16.22 -14.17 -1.43
N LYS A 8 16.89 -13.41 -2.28
CA LYS A 8 18.26 -12.91 -2.06
C LYS A 8 18.32 -11.61 -1.26
N THR A 9 17.28 -10.78 -1.33
CA THR A 9 17.13 -9.55 -0.54
C THR A 9 15.68 -9.35 -0.11
N ILE A 10 15.45 -8.62 0.98
CA ILE A 10 14.11 -8.26 1.45
C ILE A 10 13.94 -6.75 1.70
N LEU A 11 14.98 -6.05 2.16
CA LEU A 11 15.01 -4.63 2.44
C LEU A 11 15.71 -3.86 1.31
N ASN A 12 14.94 -3.27 0.41
CA ASN A 12 15.47 -2.59 -0.78
C ASN A 12 15.62 -1.10 -0.50
N LYS A 13 16.83 -0.55 -0.61
CA LYS A 13 17.09 0.91 -0.52
C LYS A 13 16.80 1.59 -1.85
N HIS A 14 16.21 2.78 -1.81
CA HIS A 14 16.02 3.65 -2.97
C HIS A 14 16.15 5.12 -2.58
N ARG A 15 16.02 6.02 -3.57
CA ARG A 15 15.88 7.46 -3.30
C ARG A 15 14.56 7.66 -2.55
N ARG A 16 14.57 8.55 -1.56
CA ARG A 16 13.37 8.90 -0.80
C ARG A 16 12.22 9.31 -1.72
N ASP A 17 11.07 8.67 -1.57
CA ASP A 17 9.85 9.09 -2.23
C ASP A 17 9.30 10.36 -1.57
N SER A 18 8.88 11.36 -2.35
CA SER A 18 8.42 12.63 -1.80
C SER A 18 7.01 12.59 -1.22
N TRP A 19 6.19 11.59 -1.61
CA TRP A 19 4.83 11.42 -1.12
C TRP A 19 4.81 10.46 0.06
N PHE A 20 5.53 9.33 -0.07
CA PHE A 20 5.53 8.27 0.93
C PHE A 20 6.68 8.39 1.94
N LEU A 21 7.64 9.29 1.72
CA LEU A 21 8.77 9.57 2.62
C LEU A 21 9.66 8.35 2.95
N ASP A 22 9.52 7.25 2.21
CA ASP A 22 10.26 6.02 2.42
C ASP A 22 11.59 6.00 1.68
N ASP A 23 12.61 5.50 2.37
CA ASP A 23 13.95 5.25 1.84
C ASP A 23 14.17 3.77 1.52
N TYR A 24 13.30 2.92 2.08
CA TYR A 24 13.36 1.48 1.98
C TYR A 24 12.00 0.87 1.71
N SER A 25 11.95 -0.17 0.89
CA SER A 25 10.75 -0.98 0.69
C SER A 25 10.91 -2.41 1.20
N LEU A 26 9.84 -2.91 1.82
CA LEU A 26 9.77 -4.22 2.44
C LEU A 26 8.45 -4.92 2.09
N ASN A 27 8.55 -6.01 1.32
CA ASN A 27 7.37 -6.75 0.85
C ASN A 27 7.50 -8.23 1.26
N PRO A 28 6.77 -8.71 2.29
CA PRO A 28 6.90 -10.07 2.82
C PRO A 28 6.42 -11.18 1.87
N TYR A 29 5.54 -10.82 0.93
CA TYR A 29 4.87 -11.74 0.01
C TYR A 29 5.15 -11.37 -1.45
N GLU A 30 4.93 -12.33 -2.35
CA GLU A 30 4.78 -12.08 -3.79
C GLU A 30 3.36 -12.38 -4.24
N ALA A 31 2.87 -11.58 -5.18
CA ALA A 31 1.46 -11.46 -5.53
C ALA A 31 0.58 -11.00 -4.35
N CYS A 32 -0.68 -10.67 -4.66
CA CYS A 32 -1.63 -10.12 -3.71
C CYS A 32 -3.01 -10.72 -3.96
N ALA A 33 -3.63 -11.27 -2.91
CA ALA A 33 -4.94 -11.89 -2.99
C ALA A 33 -6.08 -10.90 -3.31
N PHE A 34 -5.89 -9.61 -3.02
CA PHE A 34 -6.87 -8.57 -3.31
C PHE A 34 -7.14 -8.39 -4.80
N ASN A 35 -6.16 -8.77 -5.64
CA ASN A 35 -6.34 -8.94 -7.09
C ASN A 35 -6.90 -7.70 -7.82
N CYS A 36 -6.62 -6.49 -7.33
CA CYS A 36 -7.10 -5.23 -7.93
C CYS A 36 -6.86 -5.19 -9.45
N VAL A 37 -7.88 -4.76 -10.18
CA VAL A 37 -7.92 -4.70 -11.64
C VAL A 37 -6.84 -3.75 -12.17
N PHE A 38 -6.65 -2.61 -11.49
CA PHE A 38 -5.66 -1.58 -11.83
C PHE A 38 -4.25 -1.81 -11.27
N CYS A 39 -3.95 -2.98 -10.70
CA CYS A 39 -2.69 -3.20 -9.99
C CYS A 39 -1.46 -3.04 -10.92
N TYR A 40 -0.67 -1.99 -10.72
CA TYR A 40 0.51 -1.67 -11.54
C TYR A 40 1.55 -2.80 -11.58
N ILE A 41 1.60 -3.62 -10.52
CA ILE A 41 2.52 -4.75 -10.42
C ILE A 41 2.29 -5.78 -11.52
N ARG A 42 1.05 -5.90 -12.04
CA ARG A 42 0.73 -6.77 -13.19
C ARG A 42 1.55 -6.44 -14.43
N GLY A 43 1.85 -5.16 -14.65
CA GLY A 43 2.71 -4.71 -15.74
C GLY A 43 4.20 -4.84 -15.46
N SER A 44 4.59 -5.05 -14.19
CA SER A 44 5.99 -5.16 -13.77
C SER A 44 6.52 -6.60 -13.88
N LYS A 45 7.84 -6.78 -13.69
CA LYS A 45 8.47 -8.10 -13.55
C LYS A 45 7.85 -8.97 -12.44
N TYR A 46 7.26 -8.35 -11.42
CA TYR A 46 6.62 -9.04 -10.29
C TYR A 46 5.20 -9.54 -10.62
N GLY A 47 4.62 -9.13 -11.76
CA GLY A 47 3.27 -9.49 -12.20
C GLY A 47 3.16 -10.83 -12.93
N ARG A 48 4.28 -11.37 -13.46
CA ARG A 48 4.31 -12.56 -14.33
C ARG A 48 3.69 -13.82 -13.69
N ASN A 49 3.72 -13.91 -12.36
CA ASN A 49 3.18 -15.04 -11.60
C ASN A 49 1.91 -14.72 -10.81
N MET A 50 1.36 -13.51 -10.95
CA MET A 50 0.26 -13.03 -10.12
C MET A 50 -1.03 -13.86 -10.31
N GLN A 51 -1.24 -14.42 -11.51
CA GLN A 51 -2.36 -15.32 -11.80
C GLN A 51 -2.13 -16.77 -11.33
N LYS A 52 -0.89 -17.17 -11.02
CA LYS A 52 -0.52 -18.59 -10.82
C LYS A 52 -0.53 -19.03 -9.36
N SER A 53 -0.06 -18.21 -8.42
CA SER A 53 -0.09 -18.51 -6.97
C SER A 53 0.52 -17.41 -6.11
N LEU A 54 -0.03 -17.21 -4.91
CA LEU A 54 0.62 -16.42 -3.84
C LEU A 54 1.90 -17.11 -3.36
N SER A 55 2.93 -16.31 -3.07
CA SER A 55 4.18 -16.83 -2.49
C SER A 55 4.53 -16.14 -1.17
N VAL A 56 5.02 -16.93 -0.22
CA VAL A 56 5.57 -16.47 1.06
C VAL A 56 7.10 -16.57 1.03
N LYS A 57 7.79 -15.48 1.40
CA LYS A 57 9.25 -15.42 1.45
C LYS A 57 9.74 -16.00 2.78
N VAL A 58 9.99 -17.30 2.83
CA VAL A 58 10.18 -18.02 4.11
C VAL A 58 11.46 -17.63 4.86
N ASN A 59 12.47 -17.12 4.16
CA ASN A 59 13.71 -16.63 4.76
C ASN A 59 13.69 -15.12 5.09
N ALA A 60 12.56 -14.43 4.91
CA ALA A 60 12.47 -12.97 5.00
C ALA A 60 12.90 -12.41 6.38
N CYS A 61 12.52 -13.04 7.50
CA CYS A 61 12.92 -12.56 8.83
C CYS A 61 14.44 -12.60 9.04
N ARG A 62 15.07 -13.74 8.74
CA ARG A 62 16.53 -13.90 8.87
C ARG A 62 17.27 -12.90 7.98
N LEU A 63 16.75 -12.70 6.76
CA LEU A 63 17.34 -11.78 5.80
C LEU A 63 17.18 -10.32 6.21
N LEU A 64 15.99 -9.94 6.70
CA LEU A 64 15.71 -8.61 7.22
C LEU A 64 16.65 -8.28 8.37
N GLU A 65 16.80 -9.17 9.34
CA GLU A 65 17.68 -8.95 10.50
C GLU A 65 19.14 -8.71 10.06
N LYS A 66 19.64 -9.48 9.09
CA LYS A 66 20.96 -9.25 8.51
C LYS A 66 21.04 -7.88 7.84
N GLU A 67 20.12 -7.56 6.93
CA GLU A 67 20.16 -6.36 6.11
C GLU A 67 19.94 -5.07 6.93
N ILE A 68 18.96 -5.06 7.83
CA ILE A 68 18.65 -3.92 8.69
C ILE A 68 19.79 -3.63 9.68
N SER A 69 20.49 -4.67 10.17
CA SER A 69 21.66 -4.49 11.04
C SER A 69 22.80 -3.75 10.34
N VAL A 70 22.98 -3.97 9.03
CA VAL A 70 23.98 -3.27 8.23
C VAL A 70 23.60 -1.80 8.06
N ARG A 71 22.31 -1.50 7.82
CA ARG A 71 21.81 -0.11 7.72
C ARG A 71 21.95 0.63 9.05
N MET A 72 21.57 -0.03 10.14
CA MET A 72 21.72 0.49 11.51
C MET A 72 23.18 0.85 11.82
N LYS A 73 24.12 -0.06 11.58
CA LYS A 73 25.57 0.16 11.85
C LYS A 73 26.17 1.31 11.05
N ARG A 74 25.55 1.67 9.92
CA ARG A 74 25.95 2.81 9.08
C ARG A 74 25.16 4.08 9.38
N GLU A 75 24.29 4.04 10.40
CA GLU A 75 23.37 5.11 10.76
C GLU A 75 22.46 5.56 9.60
N GLU A 76 22.21 4.65 8.65
CA GLU A 76 21.33 4.87 7.50
C GLU A 76 19.85 4.64 7.91
N TYR A 77 19.34 5.44 8.84
CA TYR A 77 17.93 5.40 9.23
C TYR A 77 17.07 6.08 8.18
N GLY A 78 15.93 5.46 7.89
CA GLY A 78 14.96 5.92 6.89
C GLY A 78 13.65 5.19 7.07
N PHE A 79 12.55 5.76 6.58
CA PHE A 79 11.26 5.10 6.66
C PHE A 79 11.27 3.83 5.79
N ILE A 80 10.77 2.75 6.36
CA ILE A 80 10.53 1.50 5.64
C ILE A 80 9.06 1.47 5.23
N ILE A 81 8.77 1.59 3.93
CA ILE A 81 7.42 1.33 3.43
C ILE A 81 7.15 -0.18 3.45
N ILE A 82 6.01 -0.52 4.02
CA ILE A 82 5.47 -1.88 3.99
C ILE A 82 4.27 -1.88 3.04
N SER A 83 4.19 -2.92 2.22
CA SER A 83 3.18 -3.12 1.18
C SER A 83 3.24 -2.18 -0.02
N SER A 84 4.44 -1.71 -0.39
CA SER A 84 4.59 -0.87 -1.59
C SER A 84 4.26 -1.61 -2.90
N SER A 85 4.42 -2.93 -2.93
CA SER A 85 4.21 -3.75 -4.15
C SER A 85 3.28 -4.95 -3.93
N THR A 86 3.11 -5.42 -2.70
CA THR A 86 2.14 -6.48 -2.36
C THR A 86 1.39 -6.06 -1.11
N GLU A 87 0.32 -6.77 -0.74
CA GLU A 87 -0.34 -6.51 0.54
C GLU A 87 0.30 -7.38 1.64
N ALA A 88 0.87 -6.75 2.67
CA ALA A 88 1.50 -7.43 3.79
C ALA A 88 0.48 -8.03 4.78
N TRP A 89 -0.75 -7.50 4.83
CA TRP A 89 -1.82 -7.97 5.69
C TRP A 89 -2.95 -8.68 4.93
N GLN A 90 -2.64 -9.32 3.81
CA GLN A 90 -3.60 -10.16 3.09
C GLN A 90 -3.93 -11.43 3.90
N ARG A 91 -5.06 -12.09 3.62
CA ARG A 91 -5.60 -13.23 4.41
C ARG A 91 -4.58 -14.29 4.84
N ILE A 92 -3.61 -14.64 3.99
CA ILE A 92 -2.58 -15.64 4.35
C ILE A 92 -1.69 -15.21 5.53
N GLU A 93 -1.55 -13.91 5.80
CA GLU A 93 -0.82 -13.35 6.94
C GLU A 93 -1.44 -13.72 8.30
N GLU A 94 -2.73 -14.08 8.37
CA GLU A 94 -3.35 -14.61 9.59
C GLU A 94 -2.63 -15.88 10.08
N LYS A 95 -2.26 -16.75 9.12
CA LYS A 95 -1.56 -18.01 9.37
C LYS A 95 -0.05 -17.82 9.49
N TYR A 96 0.56 -17.11 8.55
CA TYR A 96 2.03 -17.02 8.47
C TYR A 96 2.63 -16.05 9.50
N LYS A 97 1.90 -15.00 9.87
CA LYS A 97 2.35 -13.93 10.78
C LYS A 97 3.74 -13.38 10.42
N LEU A 98 4.07 -13.38 9.13
CA LEU A 98 5.40 -13.04 8.64
C LEU A 98 5.62 -11.53 8.78
N THR A 99 4.62 -10.73 8.40
CA THR A 99 4.64 -9.28 8.57
C THR A 99 4.81 -8.90 10.03
N ARG A 100 4.02 -9.51 10.93
CA ARG A 100 4.15 -9.27 12.39
C ARG A 100 5.57 -9.57 12.90
N ARG A 101 6.17 -10.70 12.49
CA ARG A 101 7.54 -11.05 12.89
C ARG A 101 8.57 -10.05 12.35
N MET A 102 8.37 -9.54 11.13
CA MET A 102 9.23 -8.52 10.52
C MET A 102 9.09 -7.16 11.22
N LEU A 103 7.87 -6.76 11.61
CA LEU A 103 7.64 -5.56 12.43
C LEU A 103 8.39 -5.64 13.77
N LYS A 104 8.38 -6.80 14.43
CA LYS A 104 9.16 -6.98 15.68
C LYS A 104 10.66 -6.81 15.46
N ILE A 105 11.19 -7.24 14.32
CA ILE A 105 12.59 -7.01 13.97
C ILE A 105 12.81 -5.51 13.77
N ILE A 106 11.96 -4.83 12.98
CA ILE A 106 12.04 -3.39 12.75
C ILE A 106 12.03 -2.60 14.06
N ALA A 107 11.14 -2.96 14.99
CA ALA A 107 11.05 -2.34 16.31
C ALA A 107 12.37 -2.45 17.10
N ARG A 108 12.99 -3.65 17.14
CA ARG A 108 14.29 -3.85 17.80
C ARG A 108 15.40 -2.97 17.21
N TYR A 109 15.40 -2.79 15.90
CA TYR A 109 16.39 -1.97 15.20
C TYR A 109 15.98 -0.48 15.09
N LYS A 110 14.82 -0.10 15.63
CA LYS A 110 14.32 1.29 15.72
C LYS A 110 14.20 2.01 14.38
N PHE A 111 13.82 1.31 13.31
CA PHE A 111 13.50 1.97 12.03
C PHE A 111 12.05 2.45 12.02
N PRO A 112 11.78 3.67 11.53
CA PRO A 112 10.41 4.13 11.33
C PRO A 112 9.76 3.43 10.14
N VAL A 113 8.43 3.38 10.12
CA VAL A 113 7.65 2.60 9.14
C VAL A 113 6.55 3.45 8.54
N HIS A 114 6.37 3.31 7.23
CA HIS A 114 5.15 3.75 6.56
C HIS A 114 4.34 2.52 6.17
N VAL A 115 3.19 2.33 6.80
CA VAL A 115 2.22 1.31 6.44
C VAL A 115 1.34 1.83 5.32
N LEU A 116 1.38 1.18 4.16
CA LEU A 116 0.38 1.34 3.11
C LEU A 116 -0.53 0.09 3.11
N THR A 117 -1.85 0.21 3.19
CA THR A 117 -2.69 -1.00 3.21
C THR A 117 -4.11 -0.77 2.72
N LYS A 118 -4.74 -1.84 2.25
CA LYS A 118 -6.20 -1.93 2.10
C LYS A 118 -6.83 -2.86 3.15
N SER A 119 -6.02 -3.48 4.00
CA SER A 119 -6.45 -4.56 4.89
C SER A 119 -6.83 -4.06 6.28
N THR A 120 -7.90 -4.63 6.84
CA THR A 120 -8.27 -4.45 8.25
C THR A 120 -7.42 -5.28 9.20
N LEU A 121 -6.72 -6.32 8.70
CA LEU A 121 -5.86 -7.20 9.51
C LEU A 121 -4.66 -6.46 10.13
N VAL A 122 -4.31 -5.27 9.62
CA VAL A 122 -3.30 -4.39 10.21
C VAL A 122 -3.60 -4.08 11.69
N LEU A 123 -4.88 -4.03 12.07
CA LEU A 123 -5.33 -3.74 13.43
C LEU A 123 -4.78 -4.76 14.47
N ARG A 124 -4.48 -5.99 14.04
CA ARG A 124 -3.86 -7.02 14.88
C ARG A 124 -2.48 -6.62 15.38
N ASP A 125 -1.75 -5.83 14.60
CA ASP A 125 -0.34 -5.52 14.83
C ASP A 125 -0.11 -4.11 15.39
N LEU A 126 -1.17 -3.42 15.83
CA LEU A 126 -1.08 -2.08 16.42
C LEU A 126 -0.21 -2.05 17.67
N ASP A 127 -0.10 -3.14 18.42
CA ASP A 127 0.79 -3.23 19.58
C ASP A 127 2.26 -3.04 19.19
N VAL A 128 2.72 -3.78 18.17
CA VAL A 128 4.10 -3.67 17.66
C VAL A 128 4.32 -2.36 16.91
N LEU A 129 3.33 -1.91 16.13
CA LEU A 129 3.41 -0.61 15.46
C LEU A 129 3.50 0.54 16.47
N LYS A 130 2.84 0.44 17.64
CA LYS A 130 2.94 1.49 18.66
C LYS A 130 4.30 1.51 19.34
N GLU A 131 4.95 0.36 19.48
CA GLU A 131 6.35 0.29 19.91
C GLU A 131 7.28 0.99 18.92
N ILE A 132 7.08 0.76 17.61
CA ILE A 132 7.84 1.45 16.55
C ILE A 132 7.57 2.95 16.59
N ASP A 133 6.31 3.37 16.65
CA ASP A 133 5.89 4.78 16.62
C ASP A 133 6.58 5.60 17.72
N ARG A 134 6.78 5.00 18.90
CA ARG A 134 7.42 5.64 20.06
C ARG A 134 8.93 5.63 20.01
N ASN A 135 9.54 4.55 19.51
CA ASN A 135 10.96 4.27 19.74
C ASN A 135 11.83 4.41 18.48
N ALA A 136 11.23 4.56 17.30
CA ALA A 136 11.97 4.67 16.06
C ALA A 136 12.85 5.93 16.01
N PHE A 137 14.01 5.81 15.37
CA PHE A 137 14.88 6.94 15.09
C PHE A 137 14.43 7.63 13.81
N ILE A 138 13.86 8.83 13.97
CA ILE A 138 13.47 9.69 12.86
C ILE A 138 14.74 10.20 12.15
N PRO A 139 14.81 10.10 10.80
CA PRO A 139 15.92 10.62 10.01
C PRO A 139 16.20 12.09 10.34
N GLN A 140 17.48 12.46 10.38
CA GLN A 140 17.92 13.77 10.87
C GLN A 140 17.24 14.95 10.17
N ASP A 141 17.01 14.83 8.86
CA ASP A 141 16.38 15.86 8.03
C ASP A 141 14.87 16.01 8.27
N LEU A 142 14.25 15.05 8.97
CA LEU A 142 12.83 15.04 9.35
C LEU A 142 12.60 15.32 10.85
N ARG A 143 13.65 15.33 11.67
CA ARG A 143 13.55 15.60 13.12
C ARG A 143 12.95 16.99 13.35
N GLY A 144 12.01 17.09 14.29
CA GLY A 144 11.30 18.32 14.62
C GLY A 144 10.19 18.70 13.63
N ARG A 145 10.10 18.04 12.46
CA ARG A 145 8.98 18.18 11.50
C ARG A 145 7.96 17.05 11.68
N ILE A 146 8.44 15.86 12.02
CA ILE A 146 7.64 14.66 12.23
C ILE A 146 7.97 14.09 13.60
N ASN A 147 6.93 13.84 14.40
CA ASN A 147 7.03 13.27 15.75
C ASN A 147 6.44 11.85 15.84
N HIS A 148 6.26 11.19 14.68
CA HIS A 148 5.69 9.85 14.57
C HIS A 148 6.67 8.90 13.88
N GLY A 149 6.96 7.77 14.54
CA GLY A 149 7.72 6.68 13.94
C GLY A 149 6.89 5.82 12.98
N VAL A 150 5.56 5.94 13.00
CA VAL A 150 4.67 5.19 12.11
C VAL A 150 3.65 6.09 11.42
N PHE A 151 3.58 5.93 10.10
CA PHE A 151 2.49 6.46 9.27
C PHE A 151 1.55 5.33 8.86
N MET A 152 0.24 5.54 9.00
CA MET A 152 -0.81 4.57 8.70
C MET A 152 -1.66 5.08 7.53
N THR A 153 -1.32 4.67 6.31
CA THR A 153 -2.00 5.10 5.09
C THR A 153 -2.91 4.01 4.54
N PHE A 154 -4.21 4.32 4.46
CA PHE A 154 -5.22 3.43 3.90
C PHE A 154 -5.51 3.79 2.45
N SER A 155 -5.44 2.82 1.54
CA SER A 155 -5.68 3.08 0.12
C SER A 155 -7.16 2.93 -0.26
N LEU A 156 -7.67 3.90 -1.01
CA LEU A 156 -9.02 3.93 -1.57
C LEU A 156 -8.95 4.31 -3.06
N SER A 157 -9.83 3.75 -3.89
CA SER A 157 -9.99 4.18 -5.29
C SER A 157 -11.33 4.86 -5.56
N THR A 158 -12.26 4.73 -4.62
CA THR A 158 -13.61 5.31 -4.62
C THR A 158 -14.20 5.13 -3.21
N LEU A 159 -15.23 5.91 -2.86
CA LEU A 159 -16.09 5.63 -1.70
C LEU A 159 -17.25 4.69 -2.05
N ASP A 160 -17.61 4.56 -3.33
CA ASP A 160 -18.69 3.69 -3.80
C ASP A 160 -18.30 2.21 -3.69
N GLU A 161 -19.00 1.47 -2.84
CA GLU A 161 -18.79 0.03 -2.66
C GLU A 161 -19.05 -0.79 -3.92
N HIS A 162 -20.01 -0.39 -4.77
CA HIS A 162 -20.30 -1.08 -6.02
C HIS A 162 -19.11 -0.97 -6.97
N VAL A 163 -18.58 0.23 -7.14
CA VAL A 163 -17.37 0.47 -7.95
C VAL A 163 -16.16 -0.24 -7.33
N SER A 164 -15.97 -0.17 -6.01
CA SER A 164 -14.88 -0.89 -5.33
C SER A 164 -14.96 -2.40 -5.54
N LYS A 165 -16.15 -3.03 -5.48
CA LYS A 165 -16.34 -4.47 -5.76
C LYS A 165 -15.97 -4.85 -7.19
N ILE A 166 -16.13 -3.95 -8.17
CA ILE A 166 -15.73 -4.18 -9.56
C ILE A 166 -14.21 -4.16 -9.70
N PHE A 167 -13.54 -3.14 -9.14
CA PHE A 167 -12.11 -2.92 -9.37
C PHE A 167 -11.18 -3.56 -8.32
N GLU A 168 -11.69 -3.87 -7.14
CA GLU A 168 -10.96 -4.39 -5.97
C GLU A 168 -11.70 -5.58 -5.32
N PRO A 169 -12.06 -6.62 -6.09
CA PRO A 169 -13.11 -7.59 -5.73
C PRO A 169 -12.88 -8.39 -4.44
N ASN A 170 -11.63 -8.51 -4.00
CA ASN A 170 -11.25 -9.29 -2.82
C ASN A 170 -10.65 -8.42 -1.70
N ALA A 171 -10.63 -7.10 -1.86
CA ALA A 171 -10.20 -6.19 -0.80
C ALA A 171 -11.39 -5.86 0.13
N PRO A 172 -11.14 -5.49 1.40
CA PRO A 172 -12.17 -4.92 2.26
C PRO A 172 -12.86 -3.72 1.61
N THR A 173 -14.12 -3.47 1.94
CA THR A 173 -14.89 -2.33 1.44
C THR A 173 -14.23 -0.98 1.83
N PRO A 174 -14.51 0.12 1.10
CA PRO A 174 -14.11 1.46 1.50
C PRO A 174 -14.46 1.79 2.97
N ALA A 175 -15.69 1.46 3.40
CA ALA A 175 -16.15 1.67 4.77
C ALA A 175 -15.32 0.90 5.80
N GLU A 176 -15.04 -0.39 5.57
CA GLU A 176 -14.19 -1.19 6.48
C GLU A 176 -12.76 -0.63 6.59
N ARG A 177 -12.20 -0.12 5.49
CA ARG A 177 -10.86 0.51 5.49
C ARG A 177 -10.85 1.81 6.28
N LEU A 178 -11.88 2.64 6.12
CA LEU A 178 -12.04 3.90 6.84
C LEU A 178 -12.25 3.65 8.35
N GLU A 179 -13.07 2.68 8.72
CA GLU A 179 -13.23 2.29 10.13
C GLU A 179 -11.93 1.75 10.74
N ALA A 180 -11.16 0.93 9.99
CA ALA A 180 -9.83 0.52 10.44
C ALA A 180 -8.86 1.71 10.61
N MET A 181 -8.92 2.70 9.73
CA MET A 181 -8.15 3.94 9.88
C MET A 181 -8.56 4.70 11.15
N LYS A 182 -9.87 4.81 11.42
CA LYS A 182 -10.41 5.45 12.62
C LYS A 182 -9.96 4.76 13.90
N GLU A 183 -9.90 3.43 13.92
CA GLU A 183 -9.32 2.67 15.04
C GLU A 183 -7.83 2.96 15.23
N CYS A 184 -7.05 3.04 14.13
CA CYS A 184 -5.66 3.49 14.20
C CYS A 184 -5.55 4.92 14.79
N ARG A 185 -6.44 5.83 14.35
CA ARG A 185 -6.47 7.20 14.86
C ARG A 185 -6.76 7.25 16.36
N LYS A 186 -7.72 6.46 16.85
CA LYS A 186 -8.04 6.34 18.30
C LYS A 186 -6.84 5.85 19.13
N LYS A 187 -5.93 5.07 18.54
CA LYS A 187 -4.66 4.65 19.17
C LYS A 187 -3.53 5.68 19.03
N GLY A 188 -3.83 6.85 18.49
CA GLY A 188 -2.91 7.99 18.37
C GLY A 188 -1.85 7.82 17.29
N PHE A 189 -2.12 7.05 16.24
CA PHE A 189 -1.24 7.00 15.06
C PHE A 189 -1.48 8.20 14.15
N LEU A 190 -0.45 8.59 13.40
CA LEU A 190 -0.63 9.49 12.25
C LEU A 190 -1.21 8.69 11.09
N THR A 191 -2.48 8.95 10.80
CA THR A 191 -3.28 8.28 9.77
C THR A 191 -3.46 9.16 8.55
N GLY A 192 -3.61 8.55 7.38
CA GLY A 192 -4.00 9.24 6.16
C GLY A 192 -4.60 8.33 5.11
N VAL A 193 -5.07 8.94 4.03
CA VAL A 193 -5.67 8.22 2.89
C VAL A 193 -4.77 8.37 1.67
N ALA A 194 -4.49 7.26 1.00
CA ALA A 194 -4.01 7.28 -0.38
C ALA A 194 -5.20 7.04 -1.31
N TYR A 195 -5.79 8.11 -1.82
CA TYR A 195 -6.81 8.05 -2.86
C TYR A 195 -6.17 7.78 -4.22
N ILE A 196 -5.68 6.54 -4.34
CA ILE A 196 -4.81 6.08 -5.41
C ILE A 196 -5.22 4.66 -5.80
N PRO A 197 -5.69 4.44 -7.04
CA PRO A 197 -5.89 5.44 -8.09
C PRO A 197 -7.25 6.14 -8.01
N VAL A 198 -7.29 7.42 -8.38
CA VAL A 198 -8.49 8.09 -8.89
C VAL A 198 -8.84 7.47 -10.24
N LEU A 199 -10.10 7.04 -10.42
CA LEU A 199 -10.57 6.34 -11.61
C LEU A 199 -11.23 7.34 -12.58
N PRO A 200 -10.65 7.59 -13.78
CA PRO A 200 -11.17 8.61 -14.69
C PRO A 200 -12.64 8.38 -15.10
N PHE A 201 -13.45 9.43 -15.09
CA PHE A 201 -14.89 9.42 -15.35
C PHE A 201 -15.73 8.53 -14.42
N ILE A 202 -15.17 8.05 -13.31
CA ILE A 202 -15.84 7.15 -12.37
C ILE A 202 -15.75 7.71 -10.95
N SER A 203 -14.57 8.18 -10.54
CA SER A 203 -14.32 8.66 -9.17
C SER A 203 -13.44 9.93 -9.14
N ASP A 204 -13.46 10.68 -10.24
CA ASP A 204 -12.60 11.83 -10.52
C ASP A 204 -13.36 13.16 -10.69
N SER A 205 -14.67 13.20 -10.44
CA SER A 205 -15.41 14.47 -10.43
C SER A 205 -15.01 15.34 -9.24
N TYR A 206 -15.29 16.64 -9.30
CA TYR A 206 -15.02 17.54 -8.19
C TYR A 206 -15.80 17.15 -6.93
N GLU A 207 -17.04 16.70 -7.12
CA GLU A 207 -17.92 16.24 -6.03
C GLU A 207 -17.36 14.98 -5.36
N GLU A 208 -16.92 13.98 -6.13
CA GLU A 208 -16.31 12.75 -5.62
C GLU A 208 -15.01 13.03 -4.85
N LEU A 209 -14.17 13.94 -5.38
CA LEU A 209 -12.93 14.34 -4.75
C LEU A 209 -13.18 15.09 -3.43
N ASP A 210 -14.13 16.02 -3.42
CA ASP A 210 -14.52 16.77 -2.23
C ASP A 210 -15.14 15.85 -1.15
N GLU A 211 -16.04 14.95 -1.55
CA GLU A 211 -16.65 13.97 -0.66
C GLU A 211 -15.61 13.01 -0.07
N MET A 212 -14.67 12.52 -0.87
CA MET A 212 -13.57 11.68 -0.40
C MET A 212 -12.73 12.40 0.65
N ILE A 213 -12.34 13.65 0.41
CA ILE A 213 -11.49 14.42 1.34
C ILE A 213 -12.26 14.71 2.65
N LYS A 214 -13.53 15.10 2.55
CA LYS A 214 -14.41 15.33 3.71
C LYS A 214 -14.56 14.06 4.54
N THR A 215 -14.90 12.94 3.90
CA THR A 215 -15.04 11.64 4.55
C THR A 215 -13.73 11.20 5.20
N ALA A 216 -12.59 11.31 4.51
CA ALA A 216 -11.29 10.98 5.06
C ALA A 216 -11.01 11.78 6.34
N LYS A 217 -11.31 13.08 6.35
CA LYS A 217 -11.16 13.97 7.52
C LYS A 217 -12.08 13.55 8.67
N GLU A 218 -13.35 13.22 8.40
CA GLU A 218 -14.32 12.76 9.40
C GLU A 218 -13.87 11.46 10.10
N PHE A 219 -13.22 10.57 9.35
CA PHE A 219 -12.62 9.34 9.89
C PHE A 219 -11.23 9.55 10.51
N GLY A 220 -10.76 10.80 10.56
CA GLY A 220 -9.55 11.20 11.27
C GLY A 220 -8.26 11.05 10.47
N ALA A 221 -8.31 11.15 9.14
CA ALA A 221 -7.11 11.32 8.32
C ALA A 221 -6.45 12.68 8.62
N HIS A 222 -5.12 12.68 8.75
CA HIS A 222 -4.30 13.90 8.89
C HIS A 222 -3.83 14.41 7.53
N TYR A 223 -3.76 13.52 6.55
CA TYR A 223 -3.34 13.83 5.19
C TYR A 223 -4.08 12.95 4.19
N VAL A 224 -4.17 13.44 2.96
CA VAL A 224 -4.72 12.69 1.83
C VAL A 224 -3.79 12.87 0.62
N PHE A 225 -3.42 11.76 -0.01
CA PHE A 225 -2.73 11.74 -1.29
C PHE A 225 -3.74 11.44 -2.39
N VAL A 226 -3.70 12.18 -3.50
CA VAL A 226 -4.60 11.95 -4.63
C VAL A 226 -3.76 11.66 -5.85
N GLY A 227 -3.88 10.47 -6.42
CA GLY A 227 -3.02 10.00 -7.50
C GLY A 227 -3.83 9.41 -8.65
N ALA A 228 -3.54 9.84 -9.88
CA ALA A 228 -4.24 9.36 -11.05
C ALA A 228 -3.94 7.89 -11.38
N LEU A 229 -4.92 7.20 -11.96
CA LEU A 229 -4.79 5.86 -12.50
C LEU A 229 -3.58 5.71 -13.44
N THR A 230 -2.79 4.67 -13.21
CA THR A 230 -1.71 4.25 -14.12
C THR A 230 -1.99 2.86 -14.65
N LEU A 231 -2.15 2.74 -15.97
CA LEU A 231 -2.38 1.48 -16.70
C LEU A 231 -1.09 1.03 -17.39
N PHE A 232 -0.19 0.44 -16.60
CA PHE A 232 1.10 -0.05 -17.09
C PHE A 232 1.05 -1.54 -17.49
N GLY A 233 1.59 -1.86 -18.67
CA GLY A 233 1.73 -3.23 -19.17
C GLY A 233 0.40 -4.00 -19.24
N ALA A 234 0.43 -5.28 -18.83
CA ALA A 234 -0.74 -6.18 -18.86
C ALA A 234 -1.96 -5.68 -18.05
N CYS A 235 -1.76 -4.72 -17.14
CA CYS A 235 -2.86 -4.08 -16.41
C CYS A 235 -3.86 -3.40 -17.35
N LYS A 236 -3.38 -2.78 -18.44
CA LYS A 236 -4.23 -2.01 -19.37
C LYS A 236 -5.28 -2.89 -20.04
N GLU A 237 -4.92 -4.09 -20.47
CA GLU A 237 -5.84 -5.04 -21.12
C GLU A 237 -6.91 -5.53 -20.14
N ILE A 238 -6.50 -5.91 -18.92
CA ILE A 238 -7.40 -6.37 -17.86
C ILE A 238 -8.40 -5.26 -17.50
N TYR A 239 -7.90 -4.04 -17.28
CA TYR A 239 -8.74 -2.89 -16.97
C TYR A 239 -9.72 -2.57 -18.11
N THR A 240 -9.25 -2.64 -19.37
CA THR A 240 -10.09 -2.44 -20.56
C THR A 240 -11.20 -3.49 -20.66
N ALA A 241 -10.90 -4.75 -20.35
CA ALA A 241 -11.90 -5.82 -20.35
C ALA A 241 -12.97 -5.60 -19.26
N VAL A 242 -12.58 -5.14 -18.07
CA VAL A 242 -13.52 -4.79 -16.99
C VAL A 242 -14.38 -3.58 -17.39
N LEU A 243 -13.78 -2.53 -17.95
CA LEU A 243 -14.53 -1.40 -18.49
C LEU A 243 -15.53 -1.82 -19.55
N LYS A 244 -15.16 -2.66 -20.52
CA LYS A 244 -16.07 -3.12 -21.57
C LYS A 244 -17.31 -3.83 -20.99
N LYS A 245 -17.15 -4.50 -19.85
CA LYS A 245 -18.23 -5.24 -19.19
C LYS A 245 -19.13 -4.35 -18.32
N HIS A 246 -18.55 -3.41 -17.59
CA HIS A 246 -19.24 -2.66 -16.53
C HIS A 246 -19.53 -1.19 -16.89
N PHE A 247 -18.73 -0.59 -17.77
CA PHE A 247 -18.79 0.81 -18.19
C PHE A 247 -18.50 0.96 -19.70
N PRO A 248 -19.23 0.25 -20.58
CA PRO A 248 -18.93 0.21 -22.02
C PRO A 248 -18.93 1.61 -22.67
N GLU A 249 -19.76 2.53 -22.18
CA GLU A 249 -19.86 3.91 -22.62
C GLU A 249 -18.60 4.75 -22.33
N LEU A 250 -17.81 4.38 -21.33
CA LEU A 250 -16.55 5.06 -21.01
C LEU A 250 -15.37 4.61 -21.88
N LEU A 251 -15.51 3.48 -22.57
CA LEU A 251 -14.41 2.88 -23.35
C LEU A 251 -13.79 3.84 -24.39
N PRO A 252 -14.55 4.62 -25.18
CA PRO A 252 -13.96 5.59 -26.11
C PRO A 252 -13.15 6.68 -25.39
N LYS A 253 -13.63 7.16 -24.24
CA LYS A 253 -12.94 8.19 -23.44
C LYS A 253 -11.62 7.67 -22.89
N TYR A 254 -11.62 6.46 -22.34
CA TYR A 254 -10.40 5.80 -21.83
C TYR A 254 -9.39 5.51 -22.94
N ARG A 255 -9.83 5.04 -24.12
CA ARG A 255 -8.94 4.81 -25.27
C ARG A 255 -8.22 6.09 -25.69
N ARG A 256 -8.92 7.23 -25.66
CA ARG A 256 -8.33 8.55 -25.94
C ARG A 256 -7.35 8.97 -24.84
N LEU A 257 -7.75 8.86 -23.57
CA LEU A 257 -6.97 9.29 -22.42
C LEU A 257 -5.64 8.52 -22.28
N PHE A 258 -5.67 7.21 -22.50
CA PHE A 258 -4.50 6.33 -22.41
C PHE A 258 -3.92 5.97 -23.79
N ARG A 259 -4.14 6.81 -24.81
CA ARG A 259 -3.67 6.52 -26.18
C ARG A 259 -2.14 6.48 -26.27
N ILE A 260 -1.49 7.50 -25.68
CA ILE A 260 -0.05 7.73 -25.80
C ILE A 260 0.66 7.32 -24.51
N PHE A 261 0.11 7.73 -23.36
CA PHE A 261 0.72 7.51 -22.06
C PHE A 261 -0.04 6.47 -21.23
N ASN A 262 0.66 5.85 -20.29
CA ASN A 262 0.07 4.90 -19.34
C ASN A 262 -0.58 5.61 -18.14
N GLN A 263 -0.50 6.92 -18.06
CA GLN A 263 -1.15 7.76 -17.06
C GLN A 263 -1.87 8.90 -17.78
N PRO A 264 -3.01 9.41 -17.28
CA PRO A 264 -3.60 10.64 -17.79
C PRO A 264 -2.56 11.76 -17.86
N SER A 265 -2.57 12.55 -18.93
CA SER A 265 -1.75 13.76 -18.98
C SER A 265 -2.15 14.70 -17.84
N LYS A 266 -1.16 15.34 -17.22
CA LYS A 266 -1.39 16.42 -16.25
C LYS A 266 -2.20 17.56 -16.87
#